data_AF-A0A1E7GU65-F1
#
_entry.id   AF-A0A1E7GU65-F1
#
_cell.length_a   1.000
_cell.length_b   1.000
_cell.length_c   1.000
_cell.angle_alpha   90.00
_cell.angle_beta   90.00
_cell.angle_gamma   90.00
#
_symmetry.space_group_name_H-M   'P 1'
#
loop_
_entity.id
_entity.type
_entity.pdbx_description
1 polymer ?
#
loop_
_entity_poly.entity_id
_entity_poly.type
_entity_poly.pdbx_seq_one_letter_code
_entity_poly.pdbx_strand_id
1 'polypeptide(L)'
;MKKIGILSVAAVFALTTSAFGADQTLTSTKAGSPISLDGVAEKAWDAAKAITVTVDELPYEPSNGYKGMESTKVNIKSLYDDKNVYFLITYKDPTKSLARFPWVKQADGSWKKLKSKDSTGHDNTYYEDKFAMFWDISTKGFEEDGCMIACHLDEPGDTSAGRKYTESAGETIDMWHAKYVRSMPMGMFDDQFVDNTNDPKKNKNWGRKGDTGKGGYKNNDNADKSAPAFMNLNGTEDEMYYVIPSKRVPFVDTFKEGDVIPGISIAPMQGGRADILSRNNYANGMWTMEVMRALKTEGENTETQDVQFTDKAKSFPFGIAVFDNSQINHLYHTETLEMKFK
;
A
#
# COMPACT_ATOMS: atom_id res chain seq x y z
N MET A 1 28.68 -21.29 -60.03
CA MET A 1 27.48 -20.94 -59.22
C MET A 1 27.96 -20.53 -57.85
N LYS A 2 27.58 -19.32 -57.42
CA LYS A 2 28.18 -18.58 -56.29
C LYS A 2 27.87 -19.23 -54.94
N LYS A 3 28.89 -19.35 -54.09
CA LYS A 3 28.77 -19.69 -52.66
C LYS A 3 28.02 -18.56 -51.96
N ILE A 4 26.90 -18.88 -51.32
CA ILE A 4 26.21 -17.97 -50.40
C ILE A 4 26.64 -18.39 -48.99
N GLY A 5 27.43 -17.53 -48.35
CA GLY A 5 27.84 -17.69 -46.96
C GLY A 5 26.67 -17.33 -46.03
N ILE A 6 26.43 -18.20 -45.06
CA ILE A 6 25.54 -17.93 -43.93
C ILE A 6 26.28 -16.98 -42.99
N LEU A 7 25.80 -15.74 -42.90
CA LEU A 7 26.20 -14.79 -41.87
C LEU A 7 25.23 -14.93 -40.70
N SER A 8 25.65 -15.66 -39.67
CA SER A 8 25.00 -15.68 -38.37
C SER A 8 25.27 -14.34 -37.67
N VAL A 9 24.27 -13.47 -37.58
CA VAL A 9 24.36 -12.26 -36.74
C VAL A 9 24.09 -12.70 -35.30
N ALA A 10 25.15 -12.88 -34.52
CA ALA A 10 25.05 -12.99 -33.08
C ALA A 10 24.73 -11.61 -32.51
N ALA A 11 23.49 -11.40 -32.08
CA ALA A 11 23.10 -10.23 -31.32
C ALA A 11 23.75 -10.33 -29.93
N VAL A 12 24.82 -9.58 -29.71
CA VAL A 12 25.41 -9.38 -28.38
C VAL A 12 24.46 -8.47 -27.61
N PHE A 13 23.62 -9.05 -26.76
CA PHE A 13 22.96 -8.29 -25.69
C PHE A 13 24.06 -7.83 -24.73
N ALA A 14 24.43 -6.56 -24.84
CA ALA A 14 25.20 -5.90 -23.80
C ALA A 14 24.31 -5.77 -22.56
N LEU A 15 24.40 -6.74 -21.65
CA LEU A 15 23.96 -6.60 -20.27
C LEU A 15 24.80 -5.48 -19.67
N THR A 16 24.25 -4.26 -19.64
CA THR A 16 24.78 -3.21 -18.79
C THR A 16 24.53 -3.64 -17.35
N THR A 17 25.55 -4.19 -16.71
CA THR A 17 25.56 -4.34 -15.26
C THR A 17 25.66 -2.94 -14.67
N SER A 18 24.52 -2.33 -14.37
CA SER A 18 24.46 -1.17 -13.49
C SER A 18 24.92 -1.59 -12.10
N ALA A 19 26.23 -1.50 -11.88
CA ALA A 19 26.83 -1.58 -10.56
C ALA A 19 26.44 -0.33 -9.76
N PHE A 20 25.28 -0.41 -9.10
CA PHE A 20 24.93 0.44 -7.97
C PHE A 20 24.27 -0.45 -6.91
N GLY A 21 25.11 -1.20 -6.18
CA GLY A 21 24.72 -1.69 -4.86
C GLY A 21 24.58 -0.50 -3.93
N ALA A 22 23.45 0.22 -4.02
CA ALA A 22 23.03 1.09 -2.94
C ALA A 22 22.95 0.24 -1.67
N ASP A 23 23.37 0.79 -0.54
CA ASP A 23 23.26 0.14 0.77
C ASP A 23 21.77 -0.17 1.02
N GLN A 24 21.32 -1.38 0.67
CA GLN A 24 19.93 -1.84 0.79
C GLN A 24 19.58 -2.20 2.25
N THR A 25 20.52 -1.97 3.18
CA THR A 25 20.32 -2.18 4.61
C THR A 25 19.79 -0.91 5.29
N LEU A 26 18.51 -0.92 5.67
CA LEU A 26 17.91 0.03 6.60
C LEU A 26 18.40 -0.26 8.02
N THR A 27 19.19 0.65 8.59
CA THR A 27 19.61 0.54 9.99
C THR A 27 18.57 1.19 10.91
N SER A 28 17.90 0.39 11.74
CA SER A 28 17.06 0.89 12.82
C SER A 28 17.94 1.29 14.01
N THR A 29 17.98 2.57 14.34
CA THR A 29 18.87 3.14 15.38
C THR A 29 18.09 3.42 16.67
N LYS A 30 18.67 3.19 17.85
CA LYS A 30 17.97 3.49 19.11
C LYS A 30 17.61 4.99 19.17
N ALA A 31 16.33 5.27 19.41
CA ALA A 31 15.82 6.63 19.52
C ALA A 31 16.43 7.34 20.74
N GLY A 32 16.93 8.56 20.54
CA GLY A 32 17.47 9.40 21.61
C GLY A 32 16.41 10.17 22.40
N SER A 33 15.17 10.19 21.90
CA SER A 33 14.01 10.86 22.49
C SER A 33 12.72 10.17 22.01
N PRO A 34 11.57 10.39 22.67
CA PRO A 34 10.29 9.90 22.18
C PRO A 34 9.98 10.41 20.76
N ILE A 35 9.32 9.56 19.97
CA ILE A 35 8.85 9.87 18.62
C ILE A 35 7.36 10.22 18.70
N SER A 36 7.01 11.42 18.22
CA SER A 36 5.60 11.80 18.06
C SER A 36 5.09 11.23 16.73
N LEU A 37 3.84 10.80 16.67
CA LEU A 37 3.20 10.55 15.37
C LEU A 37 2.35 11.76 15.01
N ASP A 38 2.88 12.63 14.16
CA ASP A 38 2.15 13.79 13.63
C ASP A 38 2.37 14.01 12.13
N GLY A 39 3.21 13.20 11.48
CA GLY A 39 3.51 13.29 10.05
C GLY A 39 4.59 14.33 9.74
N VAL A 40 5.33 14.81 10.75
CA VAL A 40 6.40 15.80 10.61
C VAL A 40 7.67 15.26 11.24
N ALA A 41 8.72 15.14 10.42
CA ALA A 41 10.01 14.67 10.90
C ALA A 41 10.60 15.62 11.97
N GLU A 42 10.65 15.16 13.22
CA GLU A 42 11.36 15.85 14.30
C GLU A 42 12.89 15.57 14.31
N LYS A 43 13.60 16.29 15.19
CA LYS A 43 15.07 16.19 15.33
C LYS A 43 15.57 14.78 15.68
N ALA A 44 14.74 13.94 16.31
CA ALA A 44 15.12 12.57 16.65
C ALA A 44 15.53 11.76 15.40
N TRP A 45 14.90 12.03 14.25
CA TRP A 45 15.19 11.39 12.98
C TRP A 45 16.57 11.75 12.39
N ASP A 46 17.25 12.77 12.90
CA ASP A 46 18.62 13.11 12.46
C ASP A 46 19.64 12.02 12.85
N ALA A 47 19.34 11.21 13.86
CA ALA A 47 20.17 10.09 14.28
C ALA A 47 20.08 8.88 13.33
N ALA A 48 18.99 8.76 12.57
CA ALA A 48 18.76 7.63 11.66
C ALA A 48 19.35 7.90 10.26
N LYS A 49 20.12 6.95 9.75
CA LYS A 49 20.56 6.93 8.35
C LYS A 49 19.37 6.60 7.45
N ALA A 50 19.15 7.43 6.43
CA ALA A 50 18.16 7.13 5.40
C ALA A 50 18.73 6.15 4.37
N ILE A 51 17.89 5.22 3.90
CA ILE A 51 18.05 4.58 2.60
C ILE A 51 17.13 5.29 1.59
N THR A 52 17.52 5.24 0.32
CA THR A 52 16.69 5.74 -0.79
C THR A 52 16.47 4.60 -1.76
N VAL A 53 15.22 4.23 -1.96
CA VAL A 53 14.80 3.14 -2.85
C VAL A 53 14.10 3.78 -4.05
N THR A 54 14.56 3.48 -5.25
CA THR A 54 13.83 3.86 -6.47
C THR A 54 12.80 2.78 -6.73
N VAL A 55 11.55 3.18 -6.95
CA VAL A 55 10.48 2.30 -7.43
C VAL A 55 10.05 2.80 -8.80
N ASP A 56 10.25 1.97 -9.82
CA ASP A 56 10.15 2.33 -11.23
C ASP A 56 9.65 1.18 -12.12
N GLU A 57 9.28 0.05 -11.52
CA GLU A 57 8.63 -1.07 -12.20
C GLU A 57 7.11 -1.02 -12.01
N LEU A 58 6.36 -1.55 -12.99
CA LEU A 58 4.90 -1.63 -12.96
C LEU A 58 4.43 -3.06 -13.31
N PRO A 59 3.49 -3.65 -12.55
CA PRO A 59 2.99 -4.98 -12.86
C PRO A 59 2.29 -5.07 -14.23
N TYR A 60 1.69 -3.97 -14.69
CA TYR A 60 1.04 -3.88 -15.99
C TYR A 60 0.82 -2.41 -16.42
N GLU A 61 0.54 -2.21 -17.71
CA GLU A 61 0.14 -0.91 -18.26
C GLU A 61 -1.39 -0.71 -18.18
N PRO A 62 -1.89 0.32 -17.45
CA PRO A 62 -3.31 0.62 -17.40
C PRO A 62 -3.88 1.05 -18.76
N SER A 63 -5.02 0.47 -19.15
CA SER A 63 -5.70 0.77 -20.42
C SER A 63 -6.86 1.77 -20.28
N ASN A 64 -6.95 2.49 -19.16
CA ASN A 64 -7.97 3.54 -18.93
C ASN A 64 -7.47 4.97 -19.23
N GLY A 65 -6.22 5.10 -19.73
CA GLY A 65 -5.62 6.38 -20.13
C GLY A 65 -5.02 7.21 -18.99
N TYR A 66 -5.01 6.70 -17.74
CA TYR A 66 -4.29 7.33 -16.65
C TYR A 66 -2.79 7.03 -16.77
N LYS A 67 -1.98 8.07 -16.94
CA LYS A 67 -0.51 7.91 -17.02
C LYS A 67 0.13 7.69 -15.66
N GLY A 68 -0.36 8.40 -14.64
CA GLY A 68 0.19 8.36 -13.29
C GLY A 68 1.69 8.64 -13.21
N MET A 69 2.27 8.27 -12.07
CA MET A 69 3.70 8.19 -11.84
C MET A 69 4.28 6.94 -12.50
N GLU A 70 5.40 7.12 -13.20
CA GLU A 70 6.21 6.02 -13.76
C GLU A 70 7.39 5.65 -12.85
N SER A 71 7.79 6.56 -11.95
CA SER A 71 8.85 6.32 -10.99
C SER A 71 8.78 7.30 -9.82
N THR A 72 9.19 6.88 -8.63
CA THR A 72 9.49 7.78 -7.51
C THR A 72 10.63 7.24 -6.65
N LYS A 73 11.20 8.11 -5.81
CA LYS A 73 12.21 7.73 -4.81
C LYS A 73 11.60 7.78 -3.43
N VAL A 74 11.61 6.65 -2.76
CA VAL A 74 11.17 6.50 -1.37
C VAL A 74 12.39 6.61 -0.46
N ASN A 75 12.40 7.60 0.43
CA ASN A 75 13.39 7.69 1.50
C ASN A 75 12.81 7.10 2.77
N ILE A 76 13.55 6.18 3.39
CA ILE A 76 13.12 5.49 4.62
C ILE A 76 14.20 5.68 5.68
N LYS A 77 13.80 6.12 6.86
CA LYS A 77 14.59 6.07 8.10
C LYS A 77 13.89 5.16 9.09
N SER A 78 14.65 4.50 9.97
CA SER A 78 14.08 3.73 11.06
C SER A 78 14.76 4.05 12.39
N LEU A 79 13.93 4.13 13.42
CA LEU A 79 14.35 4.22 14.82
C LEU A 79 13.66 3.12 15.61
N TYR A 80 14.14 2.84 16.82
CA TYR A 80 13.45 1.96 17.77
C TYR A 80 13.66 2.41 19.21
N ASP A 81 12.76 2.03 20.10
CA ASP A 81 12.94 2.12 21.54
C ASP A 81 12.81 0.74 22.19
N ASP A 82 12.61 0.67 23.51
CA ASP A 82 12.51 -0.63 24.19
C ASP A 82 11.18 -1.36 23.90
N LYS A 83 10.21 -0.71 23.22
CA LYS A 83 8.87 -1.22 22.98
C LYS A 83 8.47 -1.23 21.51
N ASN A 84 8.93 -0.27 20.71
CA ASN A 84 8.44 -0.02 19.36
C ASN A 84 9.57 0.12 18.35
N VAL A 85 9.26 -0.22 17.11
CA VAL A 85 9.99 0.21 15.92
C VAL A 85 9.22 1.36 15.26
N TYR A 86 9.97 2.29 14.69
CA TYR A 86 9.48 3.49 14.04
C TYR A 86 10.03 3.58 12.61
N PHE A 87 9.21 4.11 11.71
CA PHE A 87 9.64 4.42 10.35
C PHE A 87 9.21 5.84 9.96
N LEU A 88 10.14 6.59 9.36
CA LEU A 88 9.84 7.82 8.65
C LEU A 88 10.00 7.55 7.16
N ILE A 89 8.92 7.73 6.41
CA ILE A 89 8.84 7.38 4.99
C ILE A 89 8.42 8.62 4.21
N THR A 90 9.21 8.98 3.20
CA THR A 90 8.91 10.13 2.34
C THR A 90 9.06 9.78 0.88
N TYR A 91 8.14 10.25 0.04
CA TYR A 91 8.24 10.10 -1.42
C TYR A 91 7.48 11.22 -2.11
N LYS A 92 7.93 11.56 -3.32
CA LYS A 92 7.24 12.55 -4.15
C LYS A 92 6.04 11.88 -4.80
N ASP A 93 4.92 12.59 -4.76
CA ASP A 93 3.69 12.27 -5.47
C ASP A 93 3.05 13.59 -5.91
N PRO A 94 3.13 13.96 -7.20
CA PRO A 94 2.59 15.21 -7.69
C PRO A 94 1.06 15.21 -7.82
N THR A 95 0.40 14.06 -7.64
CA THR A 95 -1.03 13.88 -7.93
C THR A 95 -1.91 14.05 -6.69
N LYS A 96 -1.44 13.58 -5.52
CA LYS A 96 -2.22 13.54 -4.26
C LYS A 96 -3.62 12.96 -4.48
N SER A 97 -3.70 11.71 -4.90
CA SER A 97 -4.96 11.12 -5.29
C SER A 97 -5.73 10.61 -4.08
N LEU A 98 -6.89 11.23 -3.81
CA LEU A 98 -7.79 10.85 -2.72
C LEU A 98 -9.22 10.55 -3.20
N ALA A 99 -9.50 10.72 -4.50
CA ALA A 99 -10.84 10.65 -5.08
C ALA A 99 -11.34 9.22 -5.26
N ARG A 100 -11.44 8.47 -4.16
CA ARG A 100 -11.84 7.06 -4.14
C ARG A 100 -13.32 6.89 -4.43
N PHE A 101 -13.64 6.55 -5.67
CA PHE A 101 -15.00 6.28 -6.17
C PHE A 101 -16.08 7.22 -5.62
N PRO A 102 -15.90 8.56 -5.65
CA PRO A 102 -16.88 9.48 -5.10
C PRO A 102 -18.20 9.41 -5.85
N TRP A 103 -19.28 9.77 -5.16
CA TRP A 103 -20.58 10.04 -5.75
C TRP A 103 -20.66 11.50 -6.18
N VAL A 104 -21.18 11.76 -7.38
CA VAL A 104 -21.35 13.11 -7.92
C VAL A 104 -22.79 13.34 -8.35
N LYS A 105 -23.37 14.45 -7.92
CA LYS A 105 -24.71 14.89 -8.32
C LYS A 105 -24.73 15.29 -9.79
N GLN A 106 -25.64 14.72 -10.57
CA GLN A 106 -25.81 14.99 -11.99
C GLN A 106 -26.85 16.10 -12.24
N ALA A 107 -26.83 16.70 -13.44
CA ALA A 107 -27.77 17.75 -13.85
C ALA A 107 -29.25 17.33 -13.80
N ASP A 108 -29.52 16.05 -14.05
CA ASP A 108 -30.87 15.46 -14.02
C ASP A 108 -31.36 15.13 -12.59
N GLY A 109 -30.57 15.46 -11.57
CA GLY A 109 -30.85 15.16 -10.18
C GLY A 109 -30.44 13.75 -9.72
N SER A 110 -29.94 12.89 -10.60
CA SER A 110 -29.43 11.57 -10.23
C SER A 110 -28.03 11.64 -9.58
N TRP A 111 -27.61 10.54 -8.95
CA TRP A 111 -26.25 10.39 -8.42
C TRP A 111 -25.46 9.38 -9.25
N LYS A 112 -24.21 9.72 -9.55
CA LYS A 112 -23.28 8.85 -10.29
C LYS A 112 -22.02 8.61 -9.47
N LYS A 113 -21.69 7.33 -9.28
CA LYS A 113 -20.40 6.95 -8.70
C LYS A 113 -19.32 7.02 -9.78
N LEU A 114 -18.30 7.83 -9.57
CA LEU A 114 -17.18 7.96 -10.50
C LEU A 114 -16.34 6.68 -10.49
N LYS A 115 -16.00 6.23 -11.70
CA LYS A 115 -15.15 5.07 -11.99
C LYS A 115 -14.68 5.17 -13.44
N SER A 116 -13.45 4.74 -13.70
CA SER A 116 -12.80 4.60 -14.99
C SER A 116 -11.97 3.31 -14.96
N LYS A 117 -12.67 2.18 -15.01
CA LYS A 117 -12.03 0.87 -14.94
C LYS A 117 -11.26 0.57 -16.23
N ASP A 118 -10.07 0.00 -16.08
CA ASP A 118 -9.27 -0.54 -17.18
C ASP A 118 -9.72 -1.95 -17.60
N SER A 119 -9.01 -2.54 -18.55
CA SER A 119 -9.26 -3.89 -19.08
C SER A 119 -9.15 -5.01 -18.04
N THR A 120 -8.53 -4.77 -16.89
CA THR A 120 -8.44 -5.72 -15.77
C THR A 120 -9.61 -5.59 -14.80
N GLY A 121 -10.53 -4.64 -15.04
CA GLY A 121 -11.67 -4.35 -14.18
C GLY A 121 -11.33 -3.53 -12.93
N HIS A 122 -10.10 -3.03 -12.84
CA HIS A 122 -9.57 -2.21 -11.75
C HIS A 122 -9.51 -0.73 -12.16
N ASP A 123 -9.49 0.17 -11.18
CA ASP A 123 -9.52 1.60 -11.43
C ASP A 123 -8.17 2.24 -11.08
N ASN A 124 -7.70 3.13 -11.95
CA ASN A 124 -6.50 3.92 -11.76
C ASN A 124 -6.76 5.44 -11.93
N THR A 125 -8.02 5.89 -11.86
CA THR A 125 -8.40 7.30 -12.08
C THR A 125 -9.20 7.87 -10.92
N TYR A 126 -10.09 7.06 -10.34
CA TYR A 126 -10.92 7.43 -9.19
C TYR A 126 -10.66 6.48 -8.04
N TYR A 127 -9.42 6.47 -7.57
CA TYR A 127 -8.99 5.67 -6.44
C TYR A 127 -8.23 6.55 -5.43
N GLU A 128 -7.26 5.98 -4.75
CA GLU A 128 -6.47 6.64 -3.71
C GLU A 128 -5.00 6.27 -3.86
N ASP A 129 -4.13 7.16 -3.38
CA ASP A 129 -2.74 6.85 -3.11
C ASP A 129 -2.66 5.80 -2.01
N LYS A 130 -1.65 4.93 -2.10
CA LYS A 130 -1.34 3.92 -1.09
C LYS A 130 0.16 3.70 -1.01
N PHE A 131 0.57 3.12 0.10
CA PHE A 131 1.94 2.64 0.30
C PHE A 131 1.87 1.27 0.96
N ALA A 132 2.73 0.35 0.55
CA ALA A 132 2.81 -0.97 1.15
C ALA A 132 4.23 -1.32 1.58
N MET A 133 4.34 -2.06 2.68
CA MET A 133 5.56 -2.74 3.12
C MET A 133 5.25 -4.22 3.29
N PHE A 134 6.11 -5.08 2.76
CA PHE A 134 6.03 -6.53 2.96
C PHE A 134 7.21 -6.96 3.81
N TRP A 135 6.99 -7.72 4.86
CA TRP A 135 8.03 -8.31 5.71
C TRP A 135 7.95 -9.82 5.66
N ASP A 136 9.10 -10.47 5.53
CA ASP A 136 9.14 -11.93 5.64
C ASP A 136 8.81 -12.38 7.07
N ILE A 137 7.94 -13.39 7.18
CA ILE A 137 7.70 -14.13 8.42
C ILE A 137 8.36 -15.52 8.30
N SER A 138 8.03 -16.25 7.23
CA SER A 138 8.40 -17.65 7.06
C SER A 138 8.46 -18.12 5.60
N THR A 139 8.54 -17.22 4.63
CA THR A 139 8.45 -17.57 3.20
C THR A 139 9.81 -17.90 2.62
N LYS A 140 9.97 -19.16 2.18
CA LYS A 140 11.25 -19.63 1.63
C LYS A 140 11.61 -18.84 0.36
N GLY A 141 12.84 -18.32 0.32
CA GLY A 141 13.36 -17.57 -0.83
C GLY A 141 13.01 -16.08 -0.82
N PHE A 142 12.26 -15.58 0.17
CA PHE A 142 11.96 -14.15 0.26
C PHE A 142 13.25 -13.30 0.38
N GLU A 143 14.28 -13.79 1.05
CA GLU A 143 15.57 -13.12 1.15
C GLU A 143 16.23 -12.84 -0.22
N GLU A 144 15.94 -13.67 -1.23
CA GLU A 144 16.45 -13.54 -2.60
C GLU A 144 15.49 -12.75 -3.50
N ASP A 145 14.20 -13.09 -3.49
CA ASP A 145 13.20 -12.57 -4.45
C ASP A 145 12.25 -11.50 -3.87
N GLY A 146 12.35 -11.22 -2.57
CA GLY A 146 11.57 -10.22 -1.87
C GLY A 146 10.07 -10.42 -2.05
N CYS A 147 9.34 -9.32 -2.28
CA CYS A 147 7.89 -9.40 -2.46
C CYS A 147 7.46 -10.07 -3.78
N MET A 148 8.40 -10.34 -4.70
CA MET A 148 8.11 -11.01 -5.97
C MET A 148 7.84 -12.49 -5.79
N ILE A 149 8.34 -13.12 -4.72
CA ILE A 149 8.12 -14.54 -4.41
C ILE A 149 6.63 -14.91 -4.33
N ALA A 150 5.78 -13.96 -3.95
CA ALA A 150 4.35 -14.15 -3.85
C ALA A 150 3.58 -13.65 -5.08
N CYS A 151 4.26 -13.13 -6.12
CA CYS A 151 3.63 -12.48 -7.27
C CYS A 151 3.34 -13.47 -8.40
N HIS A 152 2.06 -13.65 -8.72
CA HIS A 152 1.62 -14.54 -9.80
C HIS A 152 0.83 -13.74 -10.84
N LEU A 153 1.41 -13.60 -12.03
CA LEU A 153 0.79 -12.91 -13.17
C LEU A 153 0.04 -13.91 -14.05
N ASP A 154 -0.96 -13.44 -14.78
CA ASP A 154 -1.71 -14.22 -15.78
C ASP A 154 -2.33 -15.52 -15.26
N GLU A 155 -2.87 -15.49 -14.03
CA GLU A 155 -3.52 -16.65 -13.41
C GLU A 155 -4.67 -17.20 -14.27
N PRO A 156 -4.67 -18.51 -14.63
CA PRO A 156 -5.66 -19.06 -15.54
C PRO A 156 -7.11 -18.84 -15.09
N GLY A 157 -7.90 -18.18 -15.94
CA GLY A 157 -9.31 -17.90 -15.68
C GLY A 157 -9.56 -16.70 -14.76
N ASP A 158 -8.51 -15.96 -14.40
CA ASP A 158 -8.61 -14.67 -13.74
C ASP A 158 -8.47 -13.51 -14.74
N THR A 159 -9.02 -12.35 -14.37
CA THR A 159 -8.99 -11.12 -15.19
C THR A 159 -8.16 -10.01 -14.55
N SER A 160 -7.62 -10.25 -13.35
CA SER A 160 -6.66 -9.34 -12.69
C SER A 160 -5.31 -9.39 -13.41
N ALA A 161 -4.54 -8.30 -13.35
CA ALA A 161 -3.15 -8.29 -13.83
C ALA A 161 -2.23 -9.21 -13.01
N GLY A 162 -2.61 -9.52 -11.78
CA GLY A 162 -1.85 -10.44 -10.94
C GLY A 162 -2.54 -10.75 -9.61
N ARG A 163 -1.99 -11.75 -8.94
CA ARG A 163 -2.40 -12.25 -7.63
C ARG A 163 -1.20 -12.37 -6.70
N LYS A 164 -1.50 -12.33 -5.40
CA LYS A 164 -0.51 -12.52 -4.34
C LYS A 164 -0.88 -13.74 -3.50
N TYR A 165 0.01 -14.73 -3.44
CA TYR A 165 -0.04 -15.88 -2.53
C TYR A 165 1.33 -16.54 -2.44
N THR A 166 1.64 -17.14 -1.29
CA THR A 166 2.89 -17.91 -1.08
C THR A 166 2.76 -19.31 -1.67
N GLU A 167 3.89 -19.99 -1.87
CA GLU A 167 3.92 -21.30 -2.55
C GLU A 167 3.37 -22.41 -1.65
N SER A 168 3.80 -22.44 -0.39
CA SER A 168 3.57 -23.59 0.49
C SER A 168 2.77 -23.25 1.75
N ALA A 169 2.05 -24.26 2.26
CA ALA A 169 1.32 -24.13 3.52
C ALA A 169 2.27 -23.79 4.68
N GLY A 170 1.91 -22.79 5.49
CA GLY A 170 2.73 -22.31 6.61
C GLY A 170 3.71 -21.19 6.24
N GLU A 171 3.88 -20.89 4.96
CA GLU A 171 4.61 -19.70 4.50
C GLU A 171 3.68 -18.49 4.56
N THR A 172 4.11 -17.46 5.30
CA THR A 172 3.39 -16.19 5.38
C THR A 172 4.32 -14.99 5.23
N ILE A 173 3.71 -13.89 4.78
CA ILE A 173 4.34 -12.58 4.61
C ILE A 173 3.44 -11.57 5.31
N ASP A 174 4.01 -10.77 6.20
CA ASP A 174 3.35 -9.65 6.84
C ASP A 174 3.26 -8.49 5.82
N MET A 175 2.09 -7.89 5.68
CA MET A 175 1.75 -6.87 4.68
C MET A 175 1.12 -5.65 5.34
N TRP A 176 1.92 -4.61 5.48
CA TRP A 176 1.45 -3.34 5.99
C TRP A 176 0.97 -2.45 4.85
N HIS A 177 -0.22 -1.88 4.95
CA HIS A 177 -0.83 -1.21 3.80
C HIS A 177 -1.50 0.11 4.16
N ALA A 178 -0.78 1.21 3.96
CA ALA A 178 -1.28 2.57 4.00
C ALA A 178 -2.34 2.78 2.93
N LYS A 179 -3.53 3.24 3.32
CA LYS A 179 -4.58 3.62 2.39
C LYS A 179 -5.02 5.04 2.74
N TYR A 180 -4.67 6.00 1.90
CA TYR A 180 -4.74 7.42 2.28
C TYR A 180 -6.17 7.94 2.47
N VAL A 181 -7.17 7.22 1.96
CA VAL A 181 -8.60 7.48 2.21
C VAL A 181 -9.16 6.50 3.22
N ARG A 182 -8.74 5.23 3.16
CA ARG A 182 -9.40 4.13 3.91
C ARG A 182 -8.86 3.86 5.31
N SER A 183 -7.58 4.13 5.58
CA SER A 183 -6.94 3.78 6.86
C SER A 183 -6.23 4.97 7.51
N MET A 184 -5.53 5.78 6.71
CA MET A 184 -4.73 6.91 7.22
C MET A 184 -5.55 7.98 7.95
N PRO A 185 -6.80 8.31 7.54
CA PRO A 185 -7.61 9.26 8.32
C PRO A 185 -8.00 8.74 9.72
N MET A 186 -7.95 7.42 9.94
CA MET A 186 -8.11 6.81 11.27
C MET A 186 -6.78 6.65 12.01
N GLY A 187 -5.67 7.07 11.39
CA GLY A 187 -4.35 7.06 12.01
C GLY A 187 -3.70 5.68 12.03
N MET A 188 -3.98 4.85 11.02
CA MET A 188 -3.62 3.42 11.00
C MET A 188 -3.06 3.01 9.64
N PHE A 189 -2.04 2.17 9.65
CA PHE A 189 -1.73 1.26 8.55
C PHE A 189 -2.67 0.05 8.68
N ASP A 190 -3.26 -0.40 7.57
CA ASP A 190 -4.08 -1.60 7.57
C ASP A 190 -3.13 -2.80 7.70
N ASP A 191 -3.19 -3.49 8.83
CA ASP A 191 -2.35 -4.66 9.09
C ASP A 191 -2.96 -5.91 8.47
N GLN A 192 -2.17 -6.58 7.65
CA GLN A 192 -2.63 -7.62 6.74
C GLN A 192 -1.52 -8.65 6.56
N PHE A 193 -1.87 -9.81 6.02
CA PHE A 193 -0.87 -10.82 5.68
C PHE A 193 -1.19 -11.49 4.35
N VAL A 194 -0.21 -12.20 3.81
CA VAL A 194 -0.32 -13.05 2.63
C VAL A 194 0.01 -14.49 3.03
N ASP A 195 -0.83 -15.43 2.62
CA ASP A 195 -0.57 -16.87 2.73
C ASP A 195 -0.74 -17.61 1.41
N ASN A 196 -0.71 -18.94 1.45
CA ASN A 196 -0.72 -19.80 0.28
C ASN A 196 -2.13 -20.05 -0.31
N THR A 197 -3.14 -19.26 0.08
CA THR A 197 -4.50 -19.43 -0.45
C THR A 197 -4.55 -19.02 -1.93
N ASN A 198 -4.54 -20.00 -2.82
CA ASN A 198 -4.63 -19.77 -4.27
C ASN A 198 -6.00 -20.13 -4.88
N ASP A 199 -6.98 -20.50 -4.07
CA ASP A 199 -8.34 -20.78 -4.54
C ASP A 199 -9.25 -19.55 -4.33
N PRO A 200 -9.71 -18.88 -5.40
CA PRO A 200 -10.59 -17.72 -5.30
C PRO A 200 -11.95 -18.02 -4.65
N LYS A 201 -12.37 -19.28 -4.58
CA LYS A 201 -13.58 -19.71 -3.87
C LYS A 201 -13.38 -19.69 -2.35
N LYS A 202 -12.16 -19.93 -1.87
CA LYS A 202 -11.81 -19.83 -0.45
C LYS A 202 -11.57 -18.39 -0.04
N ASN A 203 -10.91 -17.61 -0.88
CA ASN A 203 -10.74 -16.17 -0.67
C ASN A 203 -10.66 -15.42 -2.00
N LYS A 204 -11.55 -14.44 -2.22
CA LYS A 204 -11.56 -13.63 -3.45
C LYS A 204 -10.29 -12.79 -3.65
N ASN A 205 -9.55 -12.54 -2.57
CA ASN A 205 -8.28 -11.83 -2.58
C ASN A 205 -7.07 -12.80 -2.60
N TRP A 206 -7.31 -14.09 -2.83
CA TRP A 206 -6.28 -15.14 -2.88
C TRP A 206 -5.50 -15.20 -1.56
N GLY A 207 -4.17 -15.05 -1.57
CA GLY A 207 -3.36 -15.13 -0.35
C GLY A 207 -3.58 -13.95 0.58
N ARG A 208 -4.02 -12.80 0.06
CA ARG A 208 -4.15 -11.56 0.85
C ARG A 208 -5.34 -11.61 1.81
N LYS A 209 -5.07 -11.40 3.10
CA LYS A 209 -6.04 -11.39 4.19
C LYS A 209 -5.76 -10.23 5.13
N GLY A 210 -6.77 -9.77 5.86
CA GLY A 210 -6.52 -8.85 6.98
C GLY A 210 -6.17 -9.66 8.21
N ASP A 211 -5.38 -9.07 9.10
CA ASP A 211 -5.06 -9.68 10.39
C ASP A 211 -6.32 -9.88 11.22
N THR A 212 -6.22 -10.78 12.21
CA THR A 212 -7.35 -11.07 13.09
C THR A 212 -7.82 -9.79 13.77
N GLY A 213 -9.05 -9.40 13.47
CA GLY A 213 -9.55 -8.10 13.89
C GLY A 213 -10.90 -7.72 13.32
N LYS A 214 -11.32 -6.49 13.62
CA LYS A 214 -12.60 -5.91 13.18
C LYS A 214 -12.40 -4.47 12.67
N GLY A 215 -13.47 -3.86 12.19
CA GLY A 215 -13.48 -2.47 11.76
C GLY A 215 -12.99 -2.28 10.31
N GLY A 216 -12.44 -1.10 10.03
CA GLY A 216 -12.01 -0.69 8.70
C GLY A 216 -13.15 -0.03 7.90
N TYR A 217 -13.31 -0.40 6.64
CA TYR A 217 -14.06 0.42 5.67
C TYR A 217 -15.09 -0.37 4.87
N LYS A 218 -16.13 0.32 4.41
CA LYS A 218 -17.20 -0.20 3.55
C LYS A 218 -17.59 0.81 2.48
N ASN A 219 -18.01 0.34 1.32
CA ASN A 219 -18.58 1.24 0.30
C ASN A 219 -19.79 1.99 0.87
N ASN A 220 -19.88 3.27 0.56
CA ASN A 220 -20.97 4.14 0.96
C ASN A 220 -22.09 4.12 -0.10
N ASP A 221 -22.71 2.95 -0.29
CA ASP A 221 -23.77 2.74 -1.29
C ASP A 221 -25.07 2.45 -0.55
N ASN A 222 -26.17 3.09 -0.94
CA ASN A 222 -27.50 2.73 -0.45
C ASN A 222 -27.91 1.32 -0.97
N ALA A 223 -29.04 0.81 -0.48
CA ALA A 223 -29.43 -0.60 -0.73
C ALA A 223 -29.58 -0.94 -2.23
N ASP A 224 -30.08 -0.02 -3.04
CA ASP A 224 -30.27 -0.20 -4.49
C ASP A 224 -29.07 0.28 -5.33
N LYS A 225 -28.04 0.84 -4.69
CA LYS A 225 -26.80 1.36 -5.30
C LYS A 225 -27.06 2.51 -6.29
N SER A 226 -28.10 3.30 -6.07
CA SER A 226 -28.41 4.50 -6.86
C SER A 226 -27.83 5.78 -6.28
N ALA A 227 -27.48 5.80 -4.99
CA ALA A 227 -27.03 7.00 -4.28
C ALA A 227 -26.14 6.64 -3.06
N PRO A 228 -25.49 7.63 -2.41
CA PRO A 228 -24.81 7.42 -1.14
C PRO A 228 -25.76 6.91 -0.05
N ALA A 229 -25.27 6.06 0.86
CA ALA A 229 -26.02 5.69 2.06
C ALA A 229 -25.93 6.74 3.17
N PHE A 230 -24.76 7.37 3.29
CA PHE A 230 -24.42 8.32 4.36
C PHE A 230 -23.72 9.56 3.80
N MET A 231 -23.69 10.61 4.62
CA MET A 231 -22.89 11.82 4.42
C MET A 231 -22.23 12.23 5.75
N ASN A 232 -21.26 13.14 5.69
CA ASN A 232 -20.73 13.79 6.89
C ASN A 232 -21.61 14.98 7.27
N LEU A 233 -22.02 15.06 8.54
CA LEU A 233 -22.61 16.25 9.13
C LEU A 233 -21.55 17.36 9.14
N ASN A 234 -21.82 18.48 8.45
CA ASN A 234 -20.88 19.59 8.29
C ASN A 234 -19.50 19.10 7.80
N GLY A 235 -19.51 18.33 6.71
CA GLY A 235 -18.28 17.84 6.07
C GLY A 235 -17.34 18.97 5.67
N THR A 236 -16.04 18.73 5.86
CA THR A 236 -14.96 19.65 5.48
C THR A 236 -14.29 19.20 4.18
N GLU A 237 -13.43 20.03 3.62
CA GLU A 237 -12.64 19.69 2.41
C GLU A 237 -11.75 18.46 2.64
N ASP A 238 -11.11 18.36 3.81
CA ASP A 238 -10.28 17.20 4.16
C ASP A 238 -11.08 15.89 4.21
N GLU A 239 -12.39 15.96 4.51
CA GLU A 239 -13.28 14.81 4.64
C GLU A 239 -14.09 14.53 3.35
N MET A 240 -13.74 15.18 2.24
CA MET A 240 -14.50 15.11 0.98
C MET A 240 -14.64 13.69 0.43
N TYR A 241 -13.68 12.80 0.72
CA TYR A 241 -13.61 11.48 0.11
C TYR A 241 -13.84 10.30 1.08
N TYR A 242 -14.18 10.55 2.34
CA TYR A 242 -14.52 9.50 3.30
C TYR A 242 -15.58 9.96 4.33
N VAL A 243 -16.51 9.08 4.68
CA VAL A 243 -17.44 9.31 5.80
C VAL A 243 -16.83 8.80 7.10
N ILE A 244 -16.64 9.68 8.08
CA ILE A 244 -16.06 9.31 9.39
C ILE A 244 -17.15 8.94 10.41
N PRO A 245 -16.87 8.03 11.37
CA PRO A 245 -17.88 7.56 12.30
C PRO A 245 -18.56 8.65 13.13
N SER A 246 -17.79 9.66 13.56
CA SER A 246 -18.26 10.73 14.45
C SER A 246 -19.18 11.76 13.77
N LYS A 247 -19.12 11.88 12.43
CA LYS A 247 -19.95 12.79 11.63
C LYS A 247 -20.96 12.07 10.75
N ARG A 248 -20.96 10.74 10.73
CA ARG A 248 -21.82 9.95 9.85
C ARG A 248 -23.30 10.17 10.16
N VAL A 249 -24.04 10.71 9.20
CA VAL A 249 -25.51 10.81 9.23
C VAL A 249 -26.11 10.15 7.99
N PRO A 250 -27.37 9.69 8.03
CA PRO A 250 -28.07 9.22 6.85
C PRO A 250 -28.01 10.24 5.72
N PHE A 251 -27.85 9.77 4.48
CA PHE A 251 -27.83 10.64 3.33
C PHE A 251 -29.18 11.35 3.14
N VAL A 252 -29.15 12.67 2.98
CA VAL A 252 -30.32 13.51 2.65
C VAL A 252 -29.92 14.39 1.47
N ASP A 253 -30.66 14.26 0.37
CA ASP A 253 -30.31 14.93 -0.89
C ASP A 253 -30.69 16.42 -0.85
N THR A 254 -29.71 17.26 -0.52
CA THR A 254 -29.81 18.73 -0.47
C THR A 254 -28.76 19.39 -1.38
N PHE A 255 -28.20 18.62 -2.30
CA PHE A 255 -27.01 18.96 -3.08
C PHE A 255 -27.37 19.45 -4.48
N LYS A 256 -26.51 20.30 -5.05
CA LYS A 256 -26.61 20.79 -6.43
C LYS A 256 -25.73 19.97 -7.36
N GLU A 257 -25.97 20.09 -8.66
CA GLU A 257 -25.13 19.47 -9.69
C GLU A 257 -23.63 19.72 -9.44
N GLY A 258 -22.83 18.68 -9.59
CA GLY A 258 -21.38 18.71 -9.38
C GLY A 258 -20.93 18.47 -7.94
N ASP A 259 -21.84 18.55 -6.96
CA ASP A 259 -21.49 18.27 -5.57
C ASP A 259 -21.04 16.81 -5.39
N VAL A 260 -20.07 16.63 -4.50
CA VAL A 260 -19.37 15.37 -4.24
C VAL A 260 -19.74 14.80 -2.88
N ILE A 261 -20.00 13.49 -2.82
CA ILE A 261 -20.18 12.74 -1.57
C ILE A 261 -19.20 11.57 -1.53
N PRO A 262 -18.58 11.28 -0.37
CA PRO A 262 -17.68 10.16 -0.22
C PRO A 262 -18.23 8.82 -0.73
N GLY A 263 -17.40 8.09 -1.47
CA GLY A 263 -17.70 6.74 -1.94
C GLY A 263 -17.52 5.63 -0.90
N ILE A 264 -16.98 5.98 0.28
CA ILE A 264 -16.57 5.04 1.32
C ILE A 264 -16.92 5.60 2.71
N SER A 265 -17.32 4.71 3.62
CA SER A 265 -17.40 4.97 5.06
C SER A 265 -16.30 4.21 5.76
N ILE A 266 -15.58 4.90 6.64
CA ILE A 266 -14.43 4.37 7.36
C ILE A 266 -14.73 4.27 8.85
N ALA A 267 -13.98 3.40 9.53
CA ALA A 267 -14.03 3.19 10.97
C ALA A 267 -12.65 2.71 11.45
N PRO A 268 -12.28 2.97 12.72
CA PRO A 268 -11.03 2.45 13.26
C PRO A 268 -11.00 0.92 13.18
N MET A 269 -9.81 0.38 12.93
CA MET A 269 -9.54 -1.05 13.00
C MET A 269 -9.35 -1.45 14.47
N GLN A 270 -9.48 -2.74 14.76
CA GLN A 270 -9.36 -3.32 16.11
C GLN A 270 -8.73 -4.71 16.02
N GLY A 271 -8.09 -5.18 17.10
CA GLY A 271 -7.33 -6.44 17.11
C GLY A 271 -5.97 -6.26 16.43
N GLY A 272 -5.37 -7.37 15.98
CA GLY A 272 -4.05 -7.36 15.30
C GLY A 272 -4.04 -6.45 14.07
N ARG A 273 -5.20 -6.34 13.39
CA ARG A 273 -5.41 -5.38 12.29
C ARG A 273 -5.09 -3.91 12.61
N ALA A 274 -5.00 -3.54 13.89
CA ALA A 274 -4.74 -2.18 14.37
C ALA A 274 -3.36 -1.99 15.01
N ASP A 275 -2.45 -2.97 14.89
CA ASP A 275 -1.16 -2.96 15.57
C ASP A 275 -0.19 -1.89 15.04
N ILE A 276 -0.49 -1.32 13.86
CA ILE A 276 0.34 -0.31 13.20
C ILE A 276 -0.35 1.04 13.22
N LEU A 277 0.21 1.96 14.02
CA LEU A 277 -0.22 3.35 14.07
C LEU A 277 0.57 4.18 13.07
N SER A 278 -0.11 5.12 12.41
CA SER A 278 0.57 6.04 11.49
C SER A 278 -0.08 7.42 11.43
N ARG A 279 0.71 8.44 11.17
CA ARG A 279 0.26 9.77 10.74
C ARG A 279 0.99 10.18 9.49
N ASN A 280 0.34 11.01 8.68
CA ASN A 280 0.91 11.49 7.44
C ASN A 280 0.60 12.97 7.21
N ASN A 281 1.45 13.58 6.41
CA ASN A 281 1.29 14.93 5.91
C ASN A 281 1.57 14.94 4.41
N TYR A 282 0.88 15.82 3.69
CA TYR A 282 1.19 16.13 2.30
C TYR A 282 1.54 17.60 2.16
N ALA A 283 2.76 17.89 1.74
CA ALA A 283 3.20 19.25 1.46
C ALA A 283 4.15 19.26 0.28
N ASN A 284 4.03 20.27 -0.58
CA ASN A 284 4.97 20.53 -1.68
C ASN A 284 5.19 19.32 -2.62
N GLY A 285 4.14 18.57 -2.96
CA GLY A 285 4.27 17.42 -3.86
C GLY A 285 4.86 16.17 -3.21
N MET A 286 4.87 16.09 -1.87
CA MET A 286 5.51 15.02 -1.12
C MET A 286 4.62 14.50 0.00
N TRP A 287 4.50 13.17 0.06
CA TRP A 287 3.97 12.47 1.23
C TRP A 287 5.10 12.28 2.26
N THR A 288 4.78 12.56 3.51
CA THR A 288 5.57 12.19 4.69
C THR A 288 4.70 11.33 5.59
N MET A 289 5.20 10.17 6.00
CA MET A 289 4.53 9.26 6.92
C MET A 289 5.45 8.93 8.09
N GLU A 290 4.88 8.94 9.29
CA GLU A 290 5.48 8.34 10.48
C GLU A 290 4.67 7.10 10.86
N VAL A 291 5.37 6.00 11.11
CA VAL A 291 4.78 4.70 11.43
C VAL A 291 5.37 4.24 12.75
N MET A 292 4.53 3.71 13.64
CA MET A 292 4.91 3.07 14.88
C MET A 292 4.25 1.70 14.95
N ARG A 293 5.02 0.70 15.36
CA ARG A 293 4.51 -0.62 15.69
C ARG A 293 5.31 -1.19 16.85
N ALA A 294 4.66 -1.97 17.72
CA ALA A 294 5.35 -2.70 18.77
C ALA A 294 6.44 -3.63 18.19
N LEU A 295 7.57 -3.79 18.88
CA LEU A 295 8.60 -4.76 18.51
C LEU A 295 8.07 -6.19 18.55
N LYS A 296 7.10 -6.45 19.43
CA LYS A 296 6.37 -7.70 19.56
C LYS A 296 4.88 -7.41 19.55
N THR A 297 4.13 -8.00 18.63
CA THR A 297 2.66 -7.92 18.65
C THR A 297 2.08 -9.02 19.53
N GLU A 298 0.87 -8.78 20.03
CA GLU A 298 0.17 -9.69 20.93
C GLU A 298 -1.26 -9.88 20.43
N GLY A 299 -1.76 -11.12 20.49
CA GLY A 299 -3.11 -11.40 20.04
C GLY A 299 -3.25 -12.80 19.46
N GLU A 300 -4.33 -13.00 18.72
CA GLU A 300 -4.60 -14.24 18.01
C GLU A 300 -3.82 -14.27 16.69
N ASN A 301 -3.16 -15.38 16.39
CA ASN A 301 -2.45 -15.64 15.12
C ASN A 301 -1.26 -14.71 14.81
N THR A 302 -0.77 -13.91 15.76
CA THR A 302 0.35 -12.99 15.51
C THR A 302 1.59 -13.70 14.98
N GLU A 303 1.94 -14.89 15.48
CA GLU A 303 3.11 -15.65 14.99
C GLU A 303 3.02 -16.08 13.51
N THR A 304 1.85 -15.99 12.88
CA THR A 304 1.67 -16.28 11.45
C THR A 304 1.20 -15.08 10.62
N GLN A 305 0.73 -14.01 11.24
CA GLN A 305 0.25 -12.81 10.57
C GLN A 305 1.28 -11.67 10.60
N ASP A 306 2.13 -11.65 11.62
CA ASP A 306 3.00 -10.54 11.97
C ASP A 306 4.48 -10.94 12.00
N VAL A 307 5.36 -10.08 11.49
CA VAL A 307 6.80 -10.19 11.75
C VAL A 307 7.13 -9.81 13.20
N GLN A 308 7.96 -10.58 13.91
CA GLN A 308 8.33 -10.27 15.30
C GLN A 308 9.75 -9.68 15.39
N PHE A 309 9.87 -8.36 15.62
CA PHE A 309 11.14 -7.64 15.75
C PHE A 309 11.81 -7.80 17.12
N THR A 310 11.76 -9.00 17.70
CA THR A 310 12.23 -9.27 19.06
C THR A 310 13.71 -9.65 19.11
N ASP A 311 14.24 -10.28 18.06
CA ASP A 311 15.65 -10.63 17.95
C ASP A 311 16.43 -9.57 17.17
N LYS A 312 17.05 -8.66 17.91
CA LYS A 312 17.82 -7.54 17.36
C LYS A 312 19.10 -7.96 16.62
N ALA A 313 19.53 -9.22 16.74
CA ALA A 313 20.68 -9.74 16.01
C ALA A 313 20.32 -10.21 14.59
N LYS A 314 19.02 -10.38 14.28
CA LYS A 314 18.55 -10.82 12.96
C LYS A 314 18.50 -9.68 11.95
N SER A 315 18.62 -10.07 10.67
CA SER A 315 18.17 -9.29 9.52
C SER A 315 16.68 -9.53 9.31
N PHE A 316 15.95 -8.49 8.92
CA PHE A 316 14.52 -8.57 8.60
C PHE A 316 14.33 -8.19 7.12
N PRO A 317 14.21 -9.16 6.21
CA PRO A 317 13.96 -8.92 4.80
C PRO A 317 12.60 -8.23 4.58
N PHE A 318 12.56 -7.24 3.69
CA PHE A 318 11.34 -6.53 3.35
C PHE A 318 11.35 -5.97 1.93
N GLY A 319 10.17 -5.56 1.45
CA GLY A 319 9.99 -4.84 0.19
C GLY A 319 8.95 -3.74 0.33
N ILE A 320 8.94 -2.78 -0.60
CA ILE A 320 8.01 -1.65 -0.58
C ILE A 320 7.31 -1.44 -1.93
N ALA A 321 6.17 -0.78 -1.90
CA ALA A 321 5.46 -0.34 -3.10
C ALA A 321 4.72 0.99 -2.89
N VAL A 322 4.66 1.80 -3.95
CA VAL A 322 3.89 3.06 -4.01
C VAL A 322 2.76 2.91 -5.02
N PHE A 323 1.54 3.30 -4.64
CA PHE A 323 0.39 3.28 -5.53
C PHE A 323 -0.04 4.72 -5.79
N ASP A 324 -0.05 5.10 -7.06
CA ASP A 324 -0.61 6.37 -7.53
C ASP A 324 -2.04 6.13 -8.02
N ASN A 325 -3.02 6.69 -7.30
CA ASN A 325 -4.43 6.68 -7.70
C ASN A 325 -4.98 5.31 -8.13
N SER A 326 -4.47 4.21 -7.56
CA SER A 326 -4.60 2.89 -8.18
C SER A 326 -5.19 1.82 -7.27
N GLN A 327 -6.07 1.00 -7.82
CA GLN A 327 -6.65 -0.14 -7.12
C GLN A 327 -5.65 -1.27 -6.91
N ILE A 328 -4.88 -1.64 -7.92
CA ILE A 328 -3.92 -2.77 -7.85
C ILE A 328 -2.57 -2.47 -8.48
N ASN A 329 -2.47 -1.56 -9.45
CA ASN A 329 -1.19 -1.18 -10.05
C ASN A 329 -0.32 -0.44 -9.03
N HIS A 330 1.00 -0.59 -9.10
CA HIS A 330 1.90 0.04 -8.15
C HIS A 330 3.32 0.07 -8.68
N LEU A 331 4.05 1.13 -8.31
CA LEU A 331 5.49 1.21 -8.49
C LEU A 331 6.16 0.30 -7.47
N TYR A 332 7.03 -0.59 -7.95
CA TYR A 332 7.82 -1.49 -7.12
C TYR A 332 9.30 -1.52 -7.55
N HIS A 333 10.08 -2.27 -6.79
CA HIS A 333 11.47 -2.62 -7.08
C HIS A 333 11.62 -4.14 -6.98
N THR A 334 12.59 -4.73 -7.69
CA THR A 334 12.80 -6.18 -7.74
C THR A 334 13.68 -6.72 -6.61
N GLU A 335 14.54 -5.87 -6.05
CA GLU A 335 15.54 -6.27 -5.06
C GLU A 335 14.94 -6.45 -3.65
N THR A 336 15.52 -7.32 -2.83
CA THR A 336 15.14 -7.43 -1.41
C THR A 336 15.87 -6.39 -0.56
N LEU A 337 15.11 -5.62 0.24
CA LEU A 337 15.68 -4.73 1.25
C LEU A 337 15.87 -5.48 2.56
N GLU A 338 16.80 -5.03 3.39
CA GLU A 338 17.04 -5.60 4.71
C GLU A 338 16.94 -4.55 5.79
N MET A 339 16.27 -4.84 6.91
CA MET A 339 16.36 -4.03 8.11
C MET A 339 17.22 -4.72 9.17
N LYS A 340 18.12 -3.96 9.81
CA LYS A 340 18.94 -4.43 10.95
C LYS A 340 18.88 -3.43 12.10
N PHE A 341 18.81 -3.92 13.33
CA PHE A 341 18.91 -3.09 14.53
C PHE A 341 20.38 -2.73 14.84
N LYS A 342 20.60 -1.54 15.42
CA LYS A 342 21.92 -1.08 15.85
C LYS A 342 21.92 -0.39 17.20
#